data_AF-A0A415TDT6-F1
#
_entry.id   AF-A0A415TDT6-F1
#
_cell.length_a   1.000
_cell.length_b   1.000
_cell.length_c   1.000
_cell.angle_alpha   90.00
_cell.angle_beta   90.00
_cell.angle_gamma   90.00
#
_symmetry.space_group_name_H-M   'P 1'
#
loop_
_entity.id
_entity.type
_entity.pdbx_description
1 polymer ?
#
loop_
_entity_poly.entity_id
_entity_poly.type
_entity_poly.pdbx_seq_one_letter_code
_entity_poly.pdbx_strand_id
1 'polypeptide(L)' 'MKKVIGKIYIYKVLPPYKNWYSIKTDDGLNRSNVVIVGKKQLLKVALALIVMALFNKNTTINKFKTN' A
#
# COMPACT_ATOMS: atom_id res chain seq x y z
N MET A 1 -1.20 -24.56 14.21
CA MET A 1 -0.53 -23.71 13.19
C MET A 1 -0.30 -22.32 13.78
N LYS A 2 0.93 -21.79 13.74
CA LYS A 2 1.19 -20.41 14.16
C LYS A 2 0.42 -19.47 13.23
N LYS A 3 -0.39 -18.58 13.80
CA LYS A 3 -1.17 -17.59 13.05
C LYS A 3 -0.18 -16.66 12.36
N VAL A 4 -0.15 -16.67 11.03
CA VAL A 4 0.63 -15.71 10.24
C VAL A 4 -0.01 -14.34 10.45
N ILE A 5 0.66 -13.46 11.19
CA ILE A 5 0.19 -12.10 11.45
C ILE A 5 0.88 -11.20 10.42
N GLY A 6 0.16 -10.86 9.35
CA GLY A 6 0.61 -9.86 8.39
C GLY A 6 0.74 -8.50 9.05
N LYS A 7 1.94 -7.94 9.05
CA LYS A 7 2.22 -6.58 9.54
C LYS A 7 2.36 -5.64 8.34
N ILE A 8 1.70 -4.48 8.43
CA ILE A 8 1.80 -3.41 7.45
C ILE A 8 2.52 -2.23 8.12
N TYR A 9 3.60 -1.77 7.50
CA TYR A 9 4.37 -0.62 7.95
C TYR A 9 4.26 0.50 6.92
N ILE A 10 3.97 1.72 7.38
CA ILE A 10 3.99 2.92 6.55
C ILE A 10 5.03 3.88 7.11
N TYR A 11 6.07 4.15 6.33
CA TYR A 11 7.13 5.07 6.73
C TYR A 11 7.48 6.03 5.60
N LYS A 12 8.02 7.19 5.99
CA LYS A 12 8.54 8.17 5.05
C LYS A 12 9.88 7.68 4.51
N VAL A 13 10.07 7.77 3.20
CA VAL A 13 11.35 7.40 2.58
C VAL A 13 12.41 8.44 2.96
N LEU A 14 13.64 7.98 3.14
CA LEU A 14 14.78 8.84 3.46
C LEU A 14 15.05 9.86 2.34
N PRO A 15 15.71 10.99 2.65
CA PRO A 15 16.17 11.95 1.64
C PRO A 15 16.95 11.27 0.50
N PRO A 16 16.82 11.73 -0.75
CA PRO A 16 16.25 13.00 -1.20
C PRO A 16 14.71 13.03 -1.39
N TYR A 17 14.00 11.93 -1.09
CA TYR A 17 12.62 11.72 -1.51
C TYR A 17 11.56 12.31 -0.54
N LYS A 18 11.51 13.65 -0.44
CA LYS A 18 10.69 14.39 0.53
C LYS A 18 9.18 14.05 0.57
N ASN A 19 8.62 13.53 -0.52
CA ASN A 19 7.19 13.22 -0.69
C ASN A 19 6.93 11.74 -0.98
N TRP A 20 7.88 10.86 -0.67
CA TRP A 20 7.72 9.44 -0.92
C TRP A 20 7.40 8.71 0.37
N TYR A 21 6.46 7.77 0.27
CA TYR A 21 6.02 6.91 1.36
C TYR A 21 6.21 5.46 0.92
N SER A 22 6.68 4.63 1.83
CA SER A 22 6.83 3.20 1.60
C SER A 22 5.77 2.46 2.42
N ILE A 23 5.02 1.59 1.76
CA ILE A 23 4.11 0.64 2.41
C ILE A 23 4.76 -0.74 2.30
N LYS A 24 5.25 -1.24 3.43
CA LYS A 24 5.85 -2.57 3.53
C LYS A 24 4.85 -3.53 4.14
N THR A 25 4.65 -4.69 3.52
CA THR A 25 3.91 -5.82 4.09
C THR A 25 4.88 -6.95 4.41
N ASP A 26 4.79 -7.51 5.62
CA ASP A 26 5.62 -8.61 6.09
C ASP A 26 4.73 -9.63 6.82
N ASP A 27 4.66 -10.85 6.30
CA ASP A 27 3.90 -11.95 6.89
C ASP A 27 4.83 -13.00 7.56
N GLY A 28 6.14 -12.71 7.67
CA GLY A 28 7.13 -13.60 8.24
C GLY A 28 7.75 -14.59 7.24
N LEU A 29 7.16 -14.76 6.05
CA LEU A 29 7.73 -15.54 4.93
C LEU A 29 8.08 -14.64 3.74
N ASN A 30 7.17 -13.74 3.40
CA ASN A 30 7.26 -12.84 2.25
C ASN A 30 7.32 -11.38 2.71
N ARG A 31 8.13 -10.60 2.00
CA ARG A 31 8.25 -9.17 2.19
C ARG A 31 8.01 -8.46 0.87
N SER A 32 6.96 -7.64 0.83
CA SER A 32 6.65 -6.79 -0.31
C SER A 32 6.72 -5.33 0.11
N ASN A 33 7.14 -4.47 -0.81
CA ASN A 33 7.24 -3.04 -0.55
C ASN A 33 6.70 -2.27 -1.75
N VAL A 34 5.78 -1.34 -1.49
CA VAL A 34 5.22 -0.45 -2.51
C VAL A 34 5.63 0.97 -2.15
N VAL A 35 6.29 1.63 -3.09
CA VAL A 35 6.70 3.03 -2.95
C VAL A 35 5.69 3.91 -3.68
N ILE A 36 5.14 4.89 -2.96
CA ILE A 36 4.14 5.81 -3.47
C ILE A 36 4.67 7.23 -3.33
N VAL A 37 4.57 7.99 -4.41
CA VAL A 37 4.95 9.41 -4.46
C VAL A 37 3.71 10.26 -4.31
N GLY A 38 3.67 11.13 -3.30
CA GLY A 38 2.55 12.05 -3.13
C GLY A 38 2.52 12.76 -1.77
N LYS A 39 1.62 13.72 -1.63
CA LYS A 39 1.36 14.37 -0.33
C LYS A 39 0.70 13.37 0.63
N LYS A 40 0.95 13.50 1.93
CA LYS A 40 0.38 12.61 2.98
C LYS A 40 -1.15 12.49 2.89
N GLN A 41 -1.83 13.59 2.57
CA GLN A 41 -3.29 13.61 2.40
C GLN A 41 -3.75 12.73 1.22
N LEU A 42 -3.08 12.82 0.07
CA LEU A 42 -3.36 11.97 -1.09
C LEU A 42 -3.17 10.49 -0.76
N LEU A 43 -2.17 10.15 0.05
CA LEU A 43 -1.93 8.78 0.50
C LEU A 43 -3.10 8.23 1.35
N LYS A 44 -3.61 9.04 2.27
CA LYS A 44 -4.77 8.68 3.10
C LYS A 44 -6.02 8.47 2.24
N VAL A 45 -6.24 9.34 1.26
CA VAL A 45 -7.35 9.22 0.31
C VAL A 45 -7.21 7.96 -0.53
N ALA A 46 -6.03 7.69 -1.09
CA ALA A 46 -5.76 6.48 -1.87
C ALA A 46 -5.99 5.20 -1.05
N LEU A 47 -5.53 5.16 0.20
CA LEU A 47 -5.79 4.01 1.09
C LEU A 47 -7.28 3.83 1.34
N ALA A 48 -8.02 4.91 1.64
CA ALA A 48 -9.45 4.85 1.85
C ALA A 48 -10.20 4.34 0.60
N LEU A 49 -9.79 4.79 -0.59
CA LEU A 49 -10.33 4.33 -1.86
C LEU A 49 -10.05 2.84 -2.12
N ILE A 50 -8.83 2.37 -1.83
CA ILE A 50 -8.47 0.94 -1.97
C ILE A 50 -9.26 0.07 -1.00
N VAL A 51 -9.36 0.47 0.27
CA VAL A 51 -10.17 -0.22 1.28
C VAL A 51 -11.63 -0.28 0.81
N MET A 52 -12.18 0.85 0.37
CA MET A 52 -13.53 0.90 -0.15
C MET A 52 -13.71 -0.03 -1.35
N ALA A 53 -12.79 -0.03 -2.31
CA ALA A 53 -12.85 -0.90 -3.49
C ALA A 53 -12.75 -2.40 -3.14
N LEU A 54 -11.92 -2.78 -2.16
CA LEU A 54 -11.78 -4.18 -1.73
C LEU A 54 -13.01 -4.70 -0.99
N PHE A 55 -13.65 -3.86 -0.18
CA PHE A 55 -14.83 -4.25 0.61
C PHE A 55 -16.16 -4.02 -0.11
N ASN A 56 -16.18 -3.20 -1.17
CA ASN A 56 -17.37 -2.99 -1.98
C ASN A 56 -17.38 -3.96 -3.17
N LYS A 57 -18.21 -5.01 -3.06
CA LYS A 57 -18.36 -6.10 -4.04
C LYS A 57 -18.67 -5.65 -5.47
N ASN A 58 -19.18 -4.43 -5.66
CA ASN A 58 -19.52 -3.89 -6.98
C ASN A 58 -18.37 -3.09 -7.63
N THR A 59 -17.19 -3.03 -7.00
CA THR A 59 -16.06 -2.23 -7.52
C THR A 59 -15.14 -3.09 -8.38
N THR A 60 -15.04 -2.74 -9.66
CA THR A 60 -14.14 -3.42 -10.60
C THR A 60 -12.75 -2.77 -10.57
N ILE A 61 -11.72 -3.52 -10.17
CA ILE A 61 -10.32 -3.07 -10.19
C ILE A 61 -9.67 -3.50 -11.51
N ASN A 62 -9.51 -2.56 -12.45
CA ASN A 62 -8.82 -2.82 -13.71
C ASN A 62 -7.30 -2.72 -13.52
N LYS A 63 -6.56 -3.79 -13.84
CA LYS A 63 -5.10 -3.80 -13.81
C LYS A 63 -4.57 -3.35 -15.17
N PHE A 64 -4.05 -2.13 -15.24
CA PHE A 64 -3.35 -1.66 -16.43
C PHE A 64 -2.00 -2.39 -16.53
N LYS A 65 -1.80 -3.16 -17.61
CA LYS A 65 -0.48 -3.61 -18.03
C LYS A 65 0.08 -2.55 -18.97
N THR A 66 1.24 -2.00 -18.63
CA THR A 66 2.07 -1.28 -19.59
C THR A 66 2.86 -2.33 -20.37
N ASN A 67 2.80 -2.29 -21.70
CA ASN A 67 3.59 -3.17 -22.58
C ASN A 67 5.08 -2.84 -22.48
#